data_AF-A0AAU1R144-F1
#
_entry.id   AF-A0AAU1R144-F1
#
_cell.length_a   1.000
_cell.length_b   1.000
_cell.length_c   1.000
_cell.angle_alpha   90.00
_cell.angle_beta   90.00
_cell.angle_gamma   90.00
#
_symmetry.space_group_name_H-M   'P 1'
#
loop_
_entity.id
_entity.type
_entity.pdbx_description
1 polymer ?
#
loop_
_entity_poly.entity_id
_entity_poly.type
_entity_poly.pdbx_seq_one_letter_code
_entity_poly.pdbx_strand_id
1 'polypeptide(L)'
;MSHHLSGPNLRPPLGDSRLDMTDLFAFTVPGDRTVLIMNSNPVAPTGGEAFHPDAVYRINVDTDGDHQADLAFSFVFSQPQDGRQTVTVHRATGEEARSHEPSGEKIFTDEQVSLSGEPTVIQAGPYRFFVGLRSDPFFADLEGIGNNFTWTGKDWGLDKNIFGIVLEMPNAELSPGSDIGVWGRVSLRQNGQLRSVDRGAHPSVTAYFNEEDAKETYNEGEPAKDWDTYLKPWIAVLAHTGGYDAQAAEQTLRTILPDVLRYDRSKPAAYPNGRALTDDVTSARLTMVSGGKITSDNIPPHTDLLPEFPYLGHPHPVSN
;
A
#
# COMPACT_ATOMS: atom_id res chain seq x y z
N MET A 1 8.56 8.44 7.39
CA MET A 1 8.95 7.36 6.46
C MET A 1 7.68 6.64 6.05
N SER A 2 7.54 6.18 4.81
CA SER A 2 6.34 5.51 4.30
C SER A 2 6.71 4.10 3.81
N HIS A 3 5.77 3.29 3.33
CA HIS A 3 6.14 2.10 2.57
C HIS A 3 6.90 2.49 1.28
N HIS A 4 6.76 3.76 0.81
CA HIS A 4 7.71 4.48 -0.08
C HIS A 4 9.20 4.37 0.29
N LEU A 5 9.51 3.99 1.53
CA LEU A 5 10.88 3.88 2.02
C LEU A 5 11.16 2.43 2.36
N SER A 6 11.53 1.67 1.34
CA SER A 6 12.01 0.29 1.43
C SER A 6 13.37 0.24 2.17
N GLY A 7 13.37 0.51 3.49
CA GLY A 7 14.45 0.41 4.48
C GLY A 7 15.64 1.38 4.37
N PRO A 8 16.75 1.11 5.11
CA PRO A 8 17.88 2.04 5.24
C PRO A 8 18.62 2.27 3.92
N ASN A 9 18.53 1.32 2.98
CA ASN A 9 18.95 1.49 1.59
C ASN A 9 17.72 1.57 0.67
N LEU A 10 17.05 2.73 0.63
CA LEU A 10 15.91 3.10 -0.22
C LEU A 10 16.05 2.65 -1.68
N ARG A 11 15.83 1.37 -1.94
CA ARG A 11 16.02 0.74 -3.24
C ARG A 11 14.78 -0.07 -3.55
N PRO A 12 14.32 0.00 -4.80
CA PRO A 12 13.16 -0.77 -5.20
C PRO A 12 13.47 -2.27 -5.17
N PRO A 13 12.46 -3.14 -4.94
CA PRO A 13 12.62 -4.58 -5.00
C PRO A 13 13.30 -5.01 -6.31
N LEU A 14 14.37 -5.78 -6.19
CA LEU A 14 15.17 -6.28 -7.32
C LEU A 14 15.71 -5.19 -8.27
N GLY A 15 15.76 -3.93 -7.84
CA GLY A 15 16.22 -2.81 -8.66
C GLY A 15 15.18 -2.29 -9.66
N ASP A 16 13.90 -2.65 -9.52
CA ASP A 16 12.83 -2.24 -10.43
C ASP A 16 11.72 -1.49 -9.67
N SER A 17 11.62 -0.17 -9.87
CA SER A 17 10.64 0.67 -9.17
C SER A 17 9.20 0.26 -9.44
N ARG A 18 8.91 -0.44 -10.54
CA ARG A 18 7.55 -0.95 -10.82
C ARG A 18 7.10 -1.99 -9.80
N LEU A 19 8.03 -2.65 -9.11
CA LEU A 19 7.76 -3.67 -8.10
C LEU A 19 7.65 -3.10 -6.68
N ASP A 20 8.05 -1.84 -6.50
CA ASP A 20 7.99 -1.12 -5.24
C ASP A 20 6.52 -0.74 -5.01
N MET A 21 5.83 -1.49 -4.15
CA MET A 21 4.56 -1.01 -3.61
C MET A 21 4.88 0.25 -2.78
N THR A 22 3.96 1.19 -2.69
CA THR A 22 4.27 2.44 -1.96
C THR A 22 3.23 2.76 -0.91
N ASP A 23 1.96 2.48 -1.19
CA ASP A 23 0.86 2.72 -0.30
C ASP A 23 -0.27 1.72 -0.48
N LEU A 24 -0.99 1.52 0.62
CA LEU A 24 -2.30 0.89 0.65
C LEU A 24 -3.28 1.85 1.35
N PHE A 25 -4.48 1.99 0.79
CA PHE A 25 -5.58 2.76 1.38
C PHE A 25 -6.86 1.94 1.42
N ALA A 26 -7.64 2.15 2.46
CA ALA A 26 -8.95 1.53 2.64
C ALA A 26 -9.87 2.52 3.35
N PHE A 27 -10.93 2.96 2.66
CA PHE A 27 -11.86 3.95 3.20
C PHE A 27 -13.27 3.80 2.60
N THR A 28 -14.26 4.41 3.23
CA THR A 28 -15.66 4.37 2.76
C THR A 28 -15.98 5.59 1.94
N VAL A 29 -16.92 5.41 1.01
CA VAL A 29 -17.55 6.48 0.24
C VAL A 29 -19.07 6.32 0.32
N PRO A 30 -19.86 7.37 0.02
CA PRO A 30 -21.31 7.29 0.11
C PRO A 30 -21.92 6.08 -0.62
N GLY A 31 -23.00 5.53 -0.05
CA GLY A 31 -23.75 4.42 -0.65
C GLY A 31 -23.31 3.01 -0.21
N ASP A 32 -22.76 2.88 1.01
CA ASP A 32 -22.28 1.60 1.58
C ASP A 32 -21.20 0.94 0.71
N ARG A 33 -20.23 1.75 0.28
CA ARG A 33 -19.14 1.33 -0.59
C ARG A 33 -17.79 1.49 0.10
N THR A 34 -16.88 0.60 -0.26
CA THR A 34 -15.48 0.63 0.16
C THR A 34 -14.61 0.88 -1.06
N VAL A 35 -13.59 1.71 -0.88
CA VAL A 35 -12.51 1.95 -1.82
C VAL A 35 -11.25 1.30 -1.28
N LEU A 36 -10.59 0.50 -2.10
CA LEU A 36 -9.26 -0.04 -1.86
C LEU A 36 -8.32 0.55 -2.92
N ILE A 37 -7.19 1.09 -2.48
CA ILE A 37 -6.16 1.64 -3.38
C ILE A 37 -4.82 1.01 -3.05
N MET A 38 -4.13 0.53 -4.08
CA MET A 38 -2.72 0.17 -4.02
C MET A 38 -1.93 1.07 -4.97
N ASN A 39 -0.88 1.70 -4.47
CA ASN A 39 0.07 2.44 -5.27
C ASN A 39 1.37 1.66 -5.45
N SER A 40 2.04 1.89 -6.57
CA SER A 40 3.37 1.36 -6.86
C SER A 40 4.18 2.37 -7.67
N ASN A 41 5.50 2.17 -7.74
CA ASN A 41 6.44 3.03 -8.45
C ASN A 41 6.43 4.49 -7.96
N PRO A 42 7.25 4.84 -6.95
CA PRO A 42 7.21 6.16 -6.29
C PRO A 42 7.72 7.32 -7.16
N VAL A 43 8.15 7.04 -8.39
CA VAL A 43 8.73 8.01 -9.34
C VAL A 43 8.26 7.72 -10.77
N ALA A 44 7.02 7.28 -10.94
CA ALA A 44 6.47 6.99 -12.26
C ALA A 44 6.41 8.27 -13.14
N PRO A 45 6.52 8.17 -14.47
CA PRO A 45 6.98 7.00 -15.24
C PRO A 45 8.52 6.88 -15.30
N THR A 46 9.29 7.77 -14.66
CA THR A 46 10.77 7.72 -14.69
C THR A 46 11.32 6.40 -14.14
N GLY A 47 10.69 5.82 -13.12
CA GLY A 47 11.01 4.48 -12.59
C GLY A 47 10.49 3.30 -13.41
N GLY A 48 9.86 3.55 -14.57
CA GLY A 48 9.26 2.56 -15.45
C GLY A 48 7.97 3.09 -16.07
N GLU A 49 7.82 2.95 -17.40
CA GLU A 49 6.74 3.57 -18.17
C GLU A 49 5.40 2.82 -18.13
N ALA A 50 5.38 1.60 -17.57
CA ALA A 50 4.21 0.73 -17.47
C ALA A 50 4.33 -0.18 -16.23
N PHE A 51 3.26 -0.85 -15.82
CA PHE A 51 3.33 -1.88 -14.77
C PHE A 51 4.18 -3.07 -15.23
N HIS A 52 4.74 -3.82 -14.27
CA HIS A 52 5.56 -4.98 -14.61
C HIS A 52 4.70 -6.15 -15.14
N PRO A 53 4.94 -6.65 -16.37
CA PRO A 53 4.06 -7.64 -17.01
C PRO A 53 4.15 -9.05 -16.38
N ASP A 54 5.30 -9.41 -15.80
CA ASP A 54 5.47 -10.69 -15.10
C ASP A 54 5.14 -10.64 -13.60
N ALA A 55 4.62 -9.49 -13.12
CA ALA A 55 4.26 -9.32 -11.72
C ALA A 55 2.75 -9.51 -11.49
N VAL A 56 2.41 -9.88 -10.26
CA VAL A 56 1.06 -9.91 -9.73
C VAL A 56 1.00 -8.90 -8.59
N TYR A 57 0.22 -7.86 -8.79
CA TYR A 57 -0.12 -6.89 -7.74
C TYR A 57 -1.38 -7.37 -7.08
N ARG A 58 -1.44 -7.39 -5.74
CA ARG A 58 -2.52 -8.06 -5.03
C ARG A 58 -2.94 -7.31 -3.78
N ILE A 59 -4.25 -7.08 -3.64
CA ILE A 59 -4.86 -6.64 -2.39
C ILE A 59 -5.55 -7.83 -1.75
N ASN A 60 -5.16 -8.18 -0.53
CA ASN A 60 -5.72 -9.26 0.25
C ASN A 60 -6.68 -8.71 1.31
N VAL A 61 -7.71 -9.47 1.62
CA VAL A 61 -8.73 -9.12 2.61
C VAL A 61 -8.97 -10.31 3.54
N ASP A 62 -8.75 -10.08 4.83
CA ASP A 62 -9.11 -10.94 5.96
C ASP A 62 -10.48 -10.51 6.49
N THR A 63 -11.39 -11.44 6.67
CA THR A 63 -12.78 -11.18 7.10
C THR A 63 -13.16 -11.87 8.40
N ASP A 64 -12.30 -12.74 8.93
CA ASP A 64 -12.56 -13.52 10.15
C ASP A 64 -11.54 -13.26 11.28
N GLY A 65 -10.48 -12.50 10.99
CA GLY A 65 -9.47 -12.08 11.94
C GLY A 65 -8.35 -13.09 12.16
N ASP A 66 -8.23 -14.13 11.32
CA ASP A 66 -7.15 -15.12 11.39
C ASP A 66 -5.85 -14.68 10.69
N HIS A 67 -5.88 -13.50 10.05
CA HIS A 67 -4.76 -12.87 9.35
C HIS A 67 -4.31 -13.63 8.10
N GLN A 68 -5.22 -14.41 7.52
CA GLN A 68 -5.11 -15.03 6.21
C GLN A 68 -6.16 -14.43 5.27
N ALA A 69 -5.91 -14.55 3.97
CA ALA A 69 -6.80 -13.96 2.98
C ALA A 69 -8.04 -14.86 2.79
N ASP A 70 -9.22 -14.28 3.01
CA ASP A 70 -10.51 -14.87 2.67
C ASP A 70 -10.99 -14.39 1.30
N LEU A 71 -10.57 -13.19 0.91
CA LEU A 71 -10.74 -12.64 -0.43
C LEU A 71 -9.43 -12.03 -0.92
N ALA A 72 -9.22 -12.06 -2.24
CA ALA A 72 -8.10 -11.37 -2.85
C ALA A 72 -8.46 -10.81 -4.22
N PHE A 73 -7.93 -9.63 -4.52
CA PHE A 73 -7.95 -9.02 -5.84
C PHE A 73 -6.55 -9.04 -6.42
N SER A 74 -6.35 -9.78 -7.50
CA SER A 74 -5.07 -9.88 -8.21
C SER A 74 -5.16 -9.14 -9.54
N PHE A 75 -4.21 -8.24 -9.79
CA PHE A 75 -4.10 -7.42 -10.98
C PHE A 75 -2.89 -7.91 -11.78
N VAL A 76 -3.12 -8.38 -13.00
CA VAL A 76 -2.08 -8.88 -13.91
C VAL A 76 -2.08 -8.09 -15.20
N PHE A 77 -0.89 -7.74 -15.67
CA PHE A 77 -0.71 -6.80 -16.76
C PHE A 77 -0.17 -7.49 -18.01
N SER A 78 -0.63 -7.06 -19.18
CA SER A 78 -0.06 -7.50 -20.44
C SER A 78 1.36 -6.99 -20.61
N GLN A 79 2.10 -7.60 -21.53
CA GLN A 79 3.29 -6.96 -22.08
C GLN A 79 2.92 -5.58 -22.65
N PRO A 80 3.67 -4.51 -22.34
CA PRO A 80 3.43 -3.20 -22.94
C PRO A 80 3.76 -3.24 -24.43
N GLN A 81 2.89 -2.67 -25.27
CA GLN A 81 3.05 -2.59 -26.72
C GLN A 81 2.63 -1.19 -27.18
N ASP A 82 3.54 -0.48 -27.86
CA ASP A 82 3.30 0.87 -28.41
C ASP A 82 2.71 1.87 -27.38
N GLY A 83 3.25 1.86 -26.16
CA GLY A 83 2.79 2.72 -25.06
C GLY A 83 1.43 2.32 -24.46
N ARG A 84 0.88 1.16 -24.85
CA ARG A 84 -0.38 0.62 -24.32
C ARG A 84 -0.09 -0.62 -23.49
N GLN A 85 -0.91 -0.81 -22.46
CA GLN A 85 -0.90 -2.00 -21.62
C GLN A 85 -2.34 -2.29 -21.21
N THR A 86 -2.68 -3.57 -21.05
CA THR A 86 -3.97 -3.98 -20.49
C THR A 86 -3.79 -4.63 -19.13
N VAL A 87 -4.88 -4.68 -18.36
CA VAL A 87 -4.96 -5.37 -17.07
C VAL A 87 -6.11 -6.37 -17.08
N THR A 88 -5.90 -7.52 -16.45
CA THR A 88 -6.96 -8.46 -16.06
C THR A 88 -7.02 -8.51 -14.54
N VAL A 89 -8.24 -8.46 -13.99
CA VAL A 89 -8.48 -8.44 -12.54
C VAL A 89 -9.20 -9.70 -12.13
N HIS A 90 -8.58 -10.43 -11.22
CA HIS A 90 -9.08 -11.66 -10.64
C HIS A 90 -9.59 -11.40 -9.22
N ARG A 91 -10.76 -11.96 -8.88
CA ARG A 91 -11.33 -12.00 -7.54
C ARG A 91 -11.39 -13.45 -7.06
N ALA A 92 -10.57 -13.77 -6.07
CA ALA A 92 -10.53 -15.07 -5.42
C ALA A 92 -11.25 -15.03 -4.07
N THR A 93 -11.84 -16.15 -3.66
CA THR A 93 -12.48 -16.32 -2.34
C THR A 93 -12.09 -17.65 -1.71
N GLY A 94 -12.12 -17.75 -0.38
CA GLY A 94 -11.84 -18.98 0.35
C GLY A 94 -10.41 -19.48 0.10
N GLU A 95 -10.24 -20.78 -0.15
CA GLU A 95 -8.91 -21.37 -0.36
C GLU A 95 -8.14 -20.76 -1.55
N GLU A 96 -8.84 -20.35 -2.62
CA GLU A 96 -8.20 -19.68 -3.77
C GLU A 96 -7.57 -18.34 -3.35
N ALA A 97 -8.19 -17.62 -2.41
CA ALA A 97 -7.67 -16.35 -1.89
C ALA A 97 -6.37 -16.52 -1.09
N ARG A 98 -5.98 -17.73 -0.72
CA ARG A 98 -4.72 -18.01 -0.03
C ARG A 98 -3.55 -18.27 -0.98
N SER A 99 -3.82 -18.56 -2.26
CA SER A 99 -2.79 -18.75 -3.28
C SER A 99 -2.32 -17.42 -3.84
N HIS A 100 -1.02 -17.15 -3.93
CA HIS A 100 -0.47 -15.93 -4.55
C HIS A 100 -0.76 -15.83 -6.06
N GLU A 101 -1.08 -16.97 -6.70
CA GLU A 101 -1.46 -17.01 -8.11
C GLU A 101 -2.77 -16.22 -8.37
N PRO A 102 -2.89 -15.55 -9.53
CA PRO A 102 -4.15 -14.94 -9.94
C PRO A 102 -5.17 -16.05 -10.22
N SER A 103 -6.11 -16.23 -9.31
CA SER A 103 -7.12 -17.31 -9.28
C SER A 103 -8.52 -16.75 -9.04
N GLY A 104 -9.56 -17.60 -9.07
CA GLY A 104 -10.95 -17.14 -8.99
C GLY A 104 -11.48 -16.46 -10.24
N GLU A 105 -12.55 -15.68 -10.05
CA GLU A 105 -13.34 -15.05 -11.11
C GLU A 105 -12.61 -13.87 -11.74
N LYS A 106 -12.62 -13.76 -13.08
CA LYS A 106 -12.18 -12.54 -13.76
C LYS A 106 -13.30 -11.51 -13.79
N ILE A 107 -13.19 -10.48 -12.97
CA ILE A 107 -14.17 -9.40 -12.88
C ILE A 107 -13.93 -8.27 -13.91
N PHE A 108 -12.69 -8.17 -14.42
CA PHE A 108 -12.30 -7.33 -15.55
C PHE A 108 -11.29 -8.09 -16.42
N THR A 109 -11.37 -7.97 -17.74
CA THR A 109 -10.47 -8.69 -18.67
C THR A 109 -9.95 -7.75 -19.75
N ASP A 110 -8.62 -7.71 -19.90
CA ASP A 110 -7.91 -6.93 -20.92
C ASP A 110 -8.31 -5.44 -21.01
N GLU A 111 -8.58 -4.83 -19.86
CA GLU A 111 -8.96 -3.42 -19.77
C GLU A 111 -7.75 -2.50 -19.94
N GLN A 112 -7.94 -1.35 -20.59
CA GLN A 112 -6.84 -0.42 -20.90
C GLN A 112 -6.29 0.27 -19.64
N VAL A 113 -4.97 0.23 -19.46
CA VAL A 113 -4.27 1.01 -18.43
C VAL A 113 -4.13 2.47 -18.90
N SER A 114 -4.49 3.41 -18.03
CA SER A 114 -4.43 4.86 -18.29
C SER A 114 -3.03 5.43 -17.98
N LEU A 115 -2.04 5.12 -18.82
CA LEU A 115 -0.65 5.58 -18.65
C LEU A 115 -0.42 7.04 -19.10
N SER A 116 -1.33 7.59 -19.90
CA SER A 116 -1.31 8.98 -20.36
C SER A 116 -2.72 9.45 -20.73
N GLY A 117 -2.90 10.77 -20.89
CA GLY A 117 -4.17 11.37 -21.32
C GLY A 117 -5.25 11.36 -20.24
N GLU A 118 -6.50 11.56 -20.67
CA GLU A 118 -7.66 11.52 -19.78
C GLU A 118 -7.87 10.11 -19.21
N PRO A 119 -8.24 9.99 -17.94
CA PRO A 119 -8.35 8.69 -17.32
C PRO A 119 -9.57 7.92 -17.78
N THR A 120 -9.37 6.63 -18.05
CA THR A 120 -10.47 5.73 -18.32
C THR A 120 -10.97 5.12 -17.02
N VAL A 121 -12.20 5.46 -16.64
CA VAL A 121 -12.91 4.78 -15.56
C VAL A 121 -13.64 3.57 -16.13
N ILE A 122 -13.39 2.41 -15.55
CA ILE A 122 -13.97 1.13 -15.99
C ILE A 122 -15.05 0.74 -14.99
N GLN A 123 -16.19 0.27 -15.48
CA GLN A 123 -17.28 -0.21 -14.63
C GLN A 123 -17.81 -1.54 -15.15
N ALA A 124 -17.85 -2.55 -14.28
CA ALA A 124 -18.41 -3.86 -14.56
C ALA A 124 -19.18 -4.36 -13.34
N GLY A 125 -20.47 -4.67 -13.54
CA GLY A 125 -21.36 -5.05 -12.45
C GLY A 125 -21.33 -4.04 -11.29
N PRO A 126 -21.06 -4.47 -10.05
CA PRO A 126 -21.02 -3.58 -8.88
C PRO A 126 -19.69 -2.81 -8.72
N TYR A 127 -18.67 -3.13 -9.52
CA TYR A 127 -17.31 -2.63 -9.37
C TYR A 127 -17.07 -1.38 -10.23
N ARG A 128 -16.37 -0.39 -9.65
CA ARG A 128 -15.73 0.70 -10.38
C ARG A 128 -14.22 0.56 -10.22
N PHE A 129 -13.50 0.74 -11.31
CA PHE A 129 -12.08 0.42 -11.38
C PHE A 129 -11.32 1.46 -12.20
N PHE A 130 -10.14 1.81 -11.72
CA PHE A 130 -9.18 2.65 -12.41
C PHE A 130 -7.78 2.08 -12.17
N VAL A 131 -6.96 2.12 -13.23
CA VAL A 131 -5.55 1.79 -13.12
C VAL A 131 -4.73 2.69 -14.06
N GLY A 132 -3.63 3.24 -13.56
CA GLY A 132 -2.75 4.08 -14.37
C GLY A 132 -1.96 5.12 -13.59
N LEU A 133 -1.40 6.08 -14.34
CA LEU A 133 -0.57 7.15 -13.79
C LEU A 133 -1.43 8.17 -13.01
N ARG A 134 -0.97 8.56 -11.83
CA ARG A 134 -1.62 9.55 -10.95
C ARG A 134 -0.58 10.34 -10.15
N SER A 135 -0.96 11.52 -9.65
CA SER A 135 -0.14 12.18 -8.63
C SER A 135 -0.08 11.32 -7.38
N ASP A 136 1.06 11.38 -6.72
CA ASP A 136 1.34 10.65 -5.51
C ASP A 136 0.60 11.29 -4.32
N PRO A 137 -0.24 10.57 -3.57
CA PRO A 137 -0.85 11.10 -2.34
C PRO A 137 0.14 11.11 -1.16
N PHE A 138 1.34 10.53 -1.29
CA PHE A 138 2.32 10.51 -0.21
C PHE A 138 2.95 11.88 0.01
N PHE A 139 3.00 12.30 1.28
CA PHE A 139 3.62 13.54 1.70
C PHE A 139 4.53 13.29 2.92
N ALA A 140 5.76 13.82 2.85
CA ALA A 140 6.71 13.77 3.97
C ALA A 140 7.95 14.64 3.71
N ASP A 141 8.54 15.14 4.80
CA ASP A 141 9.86 15.78 4.77
C ASP A 141 10.98 14.72 4.93
N LEU A 142 11.23 13.97 3.86
CA LEU A 142 12.24 12.91 3.87
C LEU A 142 13.65 13.44 4.14
N GLU A 143 13.96 14.64 3.65
CA GLU A 143 15.24 15.30 3.89
C GLU A 143 15.41 15.63 5.38
N GLY A 144 14.36 16.16 6.02
CA GLY A 144 14.34 16.41 7.45
C GLY A 144 14.46 15.13 8.28
N ILE A 145 13.77 14.05 7.89
CA ILE A 145 13.93 12.73 8.52
C ILE A 145 15.38 12.26 8.45
N GLY A 146 16.02 12.36 7.27
CA GLY A 146 17.42 11.98 7.08
C GLY A 146 18.40 12.91 7.81
N ASN A 147 18.00 14.14 8.12
CA ASN A 147 18.81 15.15 8.80
C ASN A 147 18.50 15.25 10.31
N ASN A 148 18.42 14.10 10.98
CA ASN A 148 18.13 14.01 12.43
C ASN A 148 16.87 14.79 12.84
N PHE A 149 15.81 14.72 12.02
CA PHE A 149 14.52 15.38 12.25
C PHE A 149 14.61 16.92 12.27
N THR A 150 15.58 17.48 11.55
CA THR A 150 15.67 18.92 11.28
C THR A 150 14.84 19.25 10.05
N TRP A 151 13.59 19.68 10.27
CA TRP A 151 12.63 19.93 9.19
C TRP A 151 13.09 21.02 8.23
N THR A 152 13.00 20.71 6.95
CA THR A 152 13.24 21.60 5.81
C THR A 152 11.94 22.26 5.34
N GLY A 153 10.80 21.62 5.63
CA GLY A 153 9.49 22.02 5.10
C GLY A 153 9.31 21.64 3.64
N LYS A 154 10.22 20.83 3.08
CA LYS A 154 10.17 20.36 1.70
C LYS A 154 9.49 19.00 1.64
N ASP A 155 8.32 18.99 1.04
CA ASP A 155 7.61 17.76 0.72
C ASP A 155 8.30 17.04 -0.46
N TRP A 156 8.66 15.77 -0.24
CA TRP A 156 9.28 14.95 -1.26
C TRP A 156 8.30 14.48 -2.34
N GLY A 157 7.03 14.26 -1.98
CA GLY A 157 6.01 13.68 -2.86
C GLY A 157 5.23 14.70 -3.70
N LEU A 158 5.36 15.99 -3.38
CA LEU A 158 4.55 17.09 -3.94
C LEU A 158 4.50 17.17 -5.49
N ASP A 159 5.55 16.72 -6.16
CA ASP A 159 5.69 16.73 -7.62
C ASP A 159 5.90 15.32 -8.21
N LYS A 160 5.58 14.27 -7.44
CA LYS A 160 5.79 12.88 -7.81
C LYS A 160 4.51 12.25 -8.35
N ASN A 161 4.69 11.32 -9.27
CA ASN A 161 3.60 10.47 -9.74
C ASN A 161 3.87 9.02 -9.33
N ILE A 162 2.77 8.28 -9.25
CA ILE A 162 2.73 6.85 -8.98
C ILE A 162 1.90 6.13 -10.05
N PHE A 163 2.00 4.81 -10.03
CA PHE A 163 1.02 3.92 -10.63
C PHE A 163 -0.02 3.52 -9.59
N GLY A 164 -1.25 4.02 -9.76
CA GLY A 164 -2.37 3.77 -8.86
C GLY A 164 -3.31 2.70 -9.39
N ILE A 165 -3.72 1.78 -8.51
CA ILE A 165 -4.76 0.76 -8.72
C ILE A 165 -5.89 1.09 -7.75
N VAL A 166 -7.06 1.51 -8.26
CA VAL A 166 -8.20 1.95 -7.45
C VAL A 166 -9.40 1.07 -7.74
N LEU A 167 -9.90 0.37 -6.72
CA LEU A 167 -11.07 -0.49 -6.81
C LEU A 167 -12.13 -0.04 -5.80
N GLU A 168 -13.34 0.26 -6.29
CA GLU A 168 -14.49 0.68 -5.48
C GLU A 168 -15.62 -0.35 -5.66
N MET A 169 -16.16 -0.86 -4.56
CA MET A 169 -17.21 -1.89 -4.53
C MET A 169 -18.20 -1.68 -3.39
N PRO A 170 -19.42 -2.25 -3.48
CA PRO A 170 -20.32 -2.37 -2.33
C PRO A 170 -19.65 -3.15 -1.20
N ASN A 171 -19.98 -2.79 0.03
CA ASN A 171 -19.47 -3.47 1.23
C ASN A 171 -19.77 -4.98 1.23
N ALA A 172 -20.91 -5.37 0.66
CA ALA A 172 -21.34 -6.77 0.56
C ALA A 172 -20.43 -7.63 -0.33
N GLU A 173 -19.65 -7.03 -1.25
CA GLU A 173 -18.68 -7.76 -2.08
C GLU A 173 -17.43 -8.19 -1.29
N LEU A 174 -17.19 -7.59 -0.12
CA LEU A 174 -16.05 -7.90 0.75
C LEU A 174 -16.45 -8.87 1.86
N SER A 175 -17.40 -8.48 2.70
CA SER A 175 -17.85 -9.28 3.85
C SER A 175 -19.19 -8.76 4.35
N PRO A 176 -20.07 -9.62 4.88
CA PRO A 176 -21.26 -9.18 5.60
C PRO A 176 -20.95 -8.51 6.95
N GLY A 177 -19.80 -8.82 7.59
CA GLY A 177 -19.36 -8.19 8.85
C GLY A 177 -18.75 -6.79 8.61
N SER A 178 -18.74 -5.89 9.59
CA SER A 178 -18.18 -4.54 9.38
C SER A 178 -16.65 -4.51 9.31
N ASP A 179 -16.00 -5.37 10.09
CA ASP A 179 -14.55 -5.42 10.25
C ASP A 179 -13.89 -6.24 9.15
N ILE A 180 -12.80 -5.70 8.59
CA ILE A 180 -11.89 -6.41 7.70
C ILE A 180 -10.44 -6.06 8.02
N GLY A 181 -9.52 -6.94 7.66
CA GLY A 181 -8.09 -6.67 7.57
C GLY A 181 -7.67 -6.55 6.10
N VAL A 182 -6.80 -5.61 5.75
CA VAL A 182 -6.32 -5.42 4.37
C VAL A 182 -4.80 -5.34 4.33
N TRP A 183 -4.15 -5.99 3.37
CA TRP A 183 -2.73 -5.80 3.07
C TRP A 183 -2.45 -5.96 1.57
N GLY A 184 -1.43 -5.26 1.10
CA GLY A 184 -0.92 -5.36 -0.26
C GLY A 184 0.22 -6.35 -0.39
N ARG A 185 0.38 -6.91 -1.58
CA ARG A 185 1.52 -7.75 -1.96
C ARG A 185 1.85 -7.52 -3.44
N VAL A 186 3.15 -7.49 -3.76
CA VAL A 186 3.65 -7.57 -5.13
C VAL A 186 4.51 -8.82 -5.24
N SER A 187 4.16 -9.67 -6.19
CA SER A 187 4.89 -10.91 -6.48
C SER A 187 5.43 -10.87 -7.90
N LEU A 188 6.66 -11.32 -8.10
CA LEU A 188 7.27 -11.43 -9.43
C LEU A 188 7.41 -12.91 -9.79
N ARG A 189 7.10 -13.27 -11.03
CA ARG A 189 7.37 -14.63 -11.51
C ARG A 189 8.87 -14.80 -11.79
N GLN A 190 9.50 -15.71 -11.06
CA GLN A 190 10.90 -16.08 -11.21
C GLN A 190 11.00 -17.59 -11.36
N ASN A 191 11.64 -18.06 -12.44
CA ASN A 191 11.80 -19.50 -12.72
C ASN A 191 10.47 -20.30 -12.71
N GLY A 192 9.39 -19.69 -13.19
CA GLY A 192 8.06 -20.30 -13.26
C GLY A 192 7.22 -20.20 -11.98
N GLN A 193 7.77 -19.74 -10.86
CA GLN A 193 7.07 -19.59 -9.58
C GLN A 193 6.89 -18.12 -9.23
N LEU A 194 5.76 -17.75 -8.61
CA LEU A 194 5.62 -16.43 -8.01
C LEU A 194 6.39 -16.38 -6.70
N ARG A 195 7.19 -15.33 -6.58
CA ARG A 195 7.87 -14.97 -5.35
C ARG A 195 7.37 -13.60 -4.92
N SER A 196 6.94 -13.49 -3.68
CA SER A 196 6.63 -12.16 -3.12
C SER A 196 7.92 -11.35 -2.98
N VAL A 197 7.96 -10.21 -3.65
CA VAL A 197 9.10 -9.29 -3.63
C VAL A 197 8.82 -8.07 -2.77
N ASP A 198 7.55 -7.83 -2.45
CA ASP A 198 7.11 -6.76 -1.57
C ASP A 198 5.76 -7.08 -0.94
N ARG A 199 5.51 -6.57 0.27
CA ARG A 199 4.20 -6.57 0.91
C ARG A 199 4.13 -5.46 1.96
N GLY A 200 2.90 -5.11 2.31
CA GLY A 200 2.66 -4.29 3.48
C GLY A 200 1.23 -3.79 3.61
N ALA A 201 0.91 -3.27 4.79
CA ALA A 201 -0.39 -2.66 5.06
C ALA A 201 -0.24 -1.28 5.68
N HIS A 202 0.64 -1.16 6.67
CA HIS A 202 0.94 0.08 7.34
C HIS A 202 2.17 0.74 6.71
N PRO A 203 2.08 2.03 6.31
CA PRO A 203 3.25 2.78 5.90
C PRO A 203 4.38 2.71 6.93
N SER A 204 5.60 2.86 6.42
CA SER A 204 6.87 2.98 7.16
C SER A 204 7.36 1.76 7.93
N VAL A 205 6.56 0.70 8.04
CA VAL A 205 6.86 -0.37 9.00
C VAL A 205 8.19 -1.03 8.69
N THR A 206 8.38 -1.47 7.46
CA THR A 206 9.65 -2.05 6.99
C THR A 206 10.80 -1.05 7.12
N ALA A 207 10.55 0.23 6.89
CA ALA A 207 11.54 1.30 6.94
C ALA A 207 12.19 1.49 8.32
N TYR A 208 11.37 1.52 9.37
CA TYR A 208 11.83 1.84 10.73
C TYR A 208 12.13 0.61 11.57
N PHE A 209 11.49 -0.54 11.29
CA PHE A 209 11.52 -1.68 12.20
C PHE A 209 12.34 -2.86 11.70
N ASN A 210 12.49 -3.03 10.39
CA ASN A 210 13.23 -4.16 9.83
C ASN A 210 14.67 -3.74 9.53
N GLU A 211 15.61 -4.53 10.01
CA GLU A 211 16.99 -4.51 9.52
C GLU A 211 17.03 -4.93 8.03
N GLU A 212 18.09 -4.54 7.33
CA GLU A 212 18.18 -4.74 5.87
C GLU A 212 18.10 -6.23 5.48
N ASP A 213 18.71 -7.11 6.26
CA ASP A 213 18.73 -8.56 6.03
C ASP A 213 17.39 -9.24 6.33
N ALA A 214 16.53 -8.63 7.16
CA ALA A 214 15.20 -9.14 7.48
C ALA A 214 14.17 -8.88 6.37
N LYS A 215 14.42 -7.94 5.45
CA LYS A 215 13.44 -7.50 4.44
C LYS A 215 13.00 -8.61 3.50
N GLU A 216 13.93 -9.42 3.01
CA GLU A 216 13.60 -10.46 2.04
C GLU A 216 12.67 -11.51 2.69
N THR A 217 12.99 -11.92 3.92
CA THR A 217 12.14 -12.82 4.71
C THR A 217 10.79 -12.17 5.04
N TYR A 218 10.78 -10.87 5.36
CA TYR A 218 9.54 -10.12 5.56
C TYR A 218 8.67 -10.13 4.32
N ASN A 219 9.22 -9.75 3.17
CA ASN A 219 8.48 -9.63 1.91
C ASN A 219 7.91 -10.98 1.47
N GLU A 220 8.62 -12.09 1.69
CA GLU A 220 8.13 -13.45 1.44
C GLU A 220 7.12 -13.95 2.47
N GLY A 221 7.19 -13.46 3.72
CA GLY A 221 6.38 -13.92 4.84
C GLY A 221 4.87 -13.63 4.70
N GLU A 222 4.09 -14.20 5.61
CA GLU A 222 2.64 -14.01 5.71
C GLU A 222 2.26 -13.28 7.00
N PRO A 223 1.29 -12.34 6.98
CA PRO A 223 0.88 -11.59 8.16
C PRO A 223 0.49 -12.44 9.37
N ALA A 224 -0.13 -13.62 9.16
CA ALA A 224 -0.44 -14.57 10.22
C ALA A 224 0.75 -15.02 11.08
N LYS A 225 1.99 -14.85 10.61
CA LYS A 225 3.21 -15.18 11.34
C LYS A 225 3.93 -13.96 11.91
N ASP A 226 3.46 -12.74 11.61
CA ASP A 226 4.19 -11.52 11.92
C ASP A 226 4.34 -11.31 13.43
N TRP A 227 3.30 -11.63 14.20
CA TRP A 227 3.36 -11.47 15.66
C TRP A 227 4.49 -12.29 16.27
N ASP A 228 4.55 -13.58 15.95
CA ASP A 228 5.58 -14.49 16.48
C ASP A 228 6.98 -14.15 15.97
N THR A 229 7.07 -13.66 14.74
CA THR A 229 8.36 -13.38 14.08
C THR A 229 8.94 -12.03 14.50
N TYR A 230 8.11 -10.98 14.56
CA TYR A 230 8.58 -9.59 14.61
C TYR A 230 8.31 -8.87 15.94
N LEU A 231 7.44 -9.38 16.81
CA LEU A 231 7.14 -8.69 18.08
C LEU A 231 8.41 -8.38 18.88
N LYS A 232 9.24 -9.40 19.12
CA LYS A 232 10.46 -9.25 19.92
C LYS A 232 11.47 -8.25 19.31
N PRO A 233 11.89 -8.37 18.03
CA PRO A 233 12.81 -7.40 17.45
C PRO A 233 12.21 -5.98 17.40
N TRP A 234 10.90 -5.84 17.13
CA TRP A 234 10.29 -4.50 17.07
C TRP A 234 10.10 -3.86 18.45
N ILE A 235 9.92 -4.65 19.53
CA ILE A 235 10.03 -4.14 20.91
C ILE A 235 11.41 -3.54 21.15
N ALA A 236 12.47 -4.21 20.69
CA ALA A 236 13.84 -3.69 20.84
C ALA A 236 14.05 -2.37 20.07
N VAL A 237 13.46 -2.25 18.88
CA VAL A 237 13.45 -1.00 18.12
C VAL A 237 12.79 0.12 18.92
N LEU A 238 11.56 -0.08 19.42
CA LEU A 238 10.86 0.96 20.19
C LEU A 238 11.58 1.30 21.50
N ALA A 239 12.14 0.31 22.19
CA ALA A 239 12.95 0.55 23.38
C ALA A 239 14.17 1.45 23.06
N HIS A 240 14.84 1.21 21.92
CA HIS A 240 16.00 1.98 21.50
C HIS A 240 15.66 3.41 21.04
N THR A 241 14.65 3.56 20.18
CA THR A 241 14.32 4.83 19.51
C THR A 241 13.41 5.72 20.36
N GLY A 242 12.38 5.12 20.96
CA GLY A 242 11.37 5.82 21.74
C GLY A 242 11.62 5.81 23.24
N GLY A 243 12.39 4.86 23.76
CA GLY A 243 12.58 4.66 25.20
C GLY A 243 11.42 3.95 25.87
N TYR A 244 10.68 3.13 25.12
CA TYR A 244 9.58 2.33 25.65
C TYR A 244 10.09 1.22 26.57
N ASP A 245 9.35 0.92 27.63
CA ASP A 245 9.46 -0.38 28.29
C ASP A 245 8.78 -1.48 27.44
N ALA A 246 9.02 -2.74 27.79
CA ALA A 246 8.54 -3.87 27.00
C ALA A 246 7.00 -3.94 26.90
N GLN A 247 6.29 -3.58 27.98
CA GLN A 247 4.82 -3.65 28.00
C GLN A 247 4.20 -2.53 27.16
N ALA A 248 4.72 -1.32 27.28
CA ALA A 248 4.31 -0.18 26.48
C ALA A 248 4.62 -0.38 24.99
N ALA A 249 5.80 -0.96 24.68
CA ALA A 249 6.17 -1.32 23.32
C ALA A 249 5.22 -2.36 22.72
N GLU A 250 4.93 -3.46 23.44
CA GLU A 250 3.98 -4.48 22.97
C GLU A 250 2.58 -3.87 22.73
N GLN A 251 2.06 -3.07 23.67
CA GLN A 251 0.76 -2.42 23.53
C GLN A 251 0.71 -1.48 22.31
N THR A 252 1.80 -0.77 22.04
CA THR A 252 1.95 0.11 20.88
C THR A 252 1.97 -0.71 19.58
N LEU A 253 2.66 -1.85 19.58
CA LEU A 253 2.79 -2.71 18.40
C LEU A 253 1.48 -3.39 18.01
N ARG A 254 0.53 -3.60 18.93
CA ARG A 254 -0.80 -4.15 18.63
C ARG A 254 -1.59 -3.35 17.59
N THR A 255 -1.21 -2.09 17.32
CA THR A 255 -1.87 -1.26 16.30
C THR A 255 -1.34 -1.52 14.89
N ILE A 256 -0.17 -2.16 14.75
CA ILE A 256 0.53 -2.35 13.46
C ILE A 256 1.05 -3.78 13.24
N LEU A 257 0.98 -4.66 14.26
CA LEU A 257 1.33 -6.07 14.20
C LEU A 257 0.08 -6.95 14.42
N PRO A 258 -0.16 -7.95 13.56
CA PRO A 258 0.53 -8.20 12.28
C PRO A 258 0.38 -7.02 11.31
N ASP A 259 1.19 -6.96 10.23
CA ASP A 259 1.10 -5.89 9.25
C ASP A 259 -0.14 -6.05 8.35
N VAL A 260 -1.29 -5.78 8.98
CA VAL A 260 -2.65 -5.84 8.43
C VAL A 260 -3.35 -4.55 8.82
N LEU A 261 -3.85 -3.81 7.83
CA LEU A 261 -4.61 -2.59 8.04
C LEU A 261 -6.02 -2.96 8.48
N ARG A 262 -6.30 -2.83 9.77
CA ARG A 262 -7.64 -3.09 10.31
C ARG A 262 -8.57 -1.96 9.90
N TYR A 263 -9.76 -2.33 9.44
CA TYR A 263 -10.75 -1.37 8.98
C TYR A 263 -12.16 -1.81 9.36
N ASP A 264 -12.75 -1.09 10.31
CA ASP A 264 -14.15 -1.18 10.70
C ASP A 264 -14.96 -0.18 9.86
N ARG A 265 -15.75 -0.73 8.92
CA ARG A 265 -16.57 0.05 7.98
C ARG A 265 -17.77 0.73 8.62
N SER A 266 -18.05 0.45 9.90
CA SER A 266 -19.09 1.16 10.67
C SER A 266 -18.61 2.48 11.28
N LYS A 267 -17.30 2.74 11.22
CA LYS A 267 -16.66 3.96 11.75
C LYS A 267 -16.14 4.82 10.60
N PRO A 268 -15.98 6.15 10.82
CA PRO A 268 -15.27 6.99 9.87
C PRO A 268 -13.89 6.43 9.56
N ALA A 269 -13.52 6.41 8.27
CA ALA A 269 -12.18 6.02 7.85
C ALA A 269 -11.20 7.13 8.22
N ALA A 270 -10.23 6.79 9.07
CA ALA A 270 -9.12 7.63 9.49
C ALA A 270 -8.12 6.73 10.20
N TYR A 271 -6.84 6.82 9.81
CA TYR A 271 -5.80 5.98 10.38
C TYR A 271 -5.77 6.09 11.92
N PRO A 272 -5.81 4.96 12.66
CA PRO A 272 -5.54 3.59 12.20
C PRO A 272 -6.77 2.75 11.82
N ASN A 273 -7.97 3.32 11.72
CA ASN A 273 -9.15 2.64 11.20
C ASN A 273 -9.24 2.79 9.68
N GLY A 274 -8.67 1.83 8.95
CA GLY A 274 -8.38 2.01 7.53
C GLY A 274 -7.35 3.12 7.32
N ARG A 275 -7.34 3.70 6.12
CA ARG A 275 -6.48 4.82 5.78
C ARG A 275 -7.09 5.60 4.62
N ALA A 276 -7.37 6.88 4.84
CA ALA A 276 -7.73 7.85 3.81
C ALA A 276 -6.47 8.46 3.17
N LEU A 277 -6.61 9.02 1.97
CA LEU A 277 -5.50 9.63 1.22
C LEU A 277 -4.82 10.80 1.96
N THR A 278 -5.56 11.48 2.83
CA THR A 278 -5.07 12.65 3.59
C THR A 278 -4.57 12.31 4.98
N ASP A 279 -4.56 11.04 5.38
CA ASP A 279 -4.12 10.63 6.71
C ASP A 279 -2.60 10.77 6.84
N ASP A 280 -2.16 11.56 7.82
CA ASP A 280 -0.75 11.80 8.11
C ASP A 280 -0.12 10.64 8.90
N VAL A 281 0.08 9.52 8.18
CA VAL A 281 0.71 8.33 8.75
C VAL A 281 2.20 8.55 9.02
N THR A 282 2.85 9.47 8.31
CA THR A 282 4.25 9.85 8.58
C THR A 282 4.38 10.41 10.01
N SER A 283 3.56 11.39 10.37
CA SER A 283 3.52 11.95 11.73
C SER A 283 3.09 10.93 12.78
N ALA A 284 2.09 10.09 12.47
CA ALA A 284 1.66 9.02 13.36
C ALA A 284 2.82 8.05 13.66
N ARG A 285 3.61 7.69 12.64
CA ARG A 285 4.76 6.81 12.79
C ARG A 285 5.91 7.50 13.52
N LEU A 286 6.23 8.75 13.20
CA LEU A 286 7.26 9.52 13.91
C LEU A 286 6.93 9.61 15.41
N THR A 287 5.67 9.86 15.74
CA THR A 287 5.17 9.86 17.13
C THR A 287 5.43 8.50 17.78
N MET A 288 5.07 7.42 17.10
CA MET A 288 5.29 6.05 17.60
C MET A 288 6.77 5.77 17.86
N VAL A 289 7.64 5.90 16.84
CA VAL A 289 9.06 5.50 16.97
C VAL A 289 9.86 6.42 17.89
N SER A 290 9.43 7.67 18.09
CA SER A 290 10.11 8.61 18.98
C SER A 290 9.64 8.58 20.44
N GLY A 291 8.60 7.80 20.76
CA GLY A 291 7.97 7.84 22.07
C GLY A 291 7.25 9.17 22.33
N GLY A 292 6.68 9.78 21.28
CA GLY A 292 5.97 11.05 21.33
C GLY A 292 6.84 12.31 21.32
N LYS A 293 8.17 12.18 21.19
CA LYS A 293 9.10 13.33 21.16
C LYS A 293 9.02 14.11 19.84
N ILE A 294 8.65 13.43 18.77
CA ILE A 294 8.48 13.99 17.43
C ILE A 294 7.05 13.71 16.99
N THR A 295 6.22 14.74 16.93
CA THR A 295 4.78 14.60 16.67
C THR A 295 4.39 14.90 15.24
N SER A 296 5.25 15.57 14.46
CA SER A 296 5.01 15.88 13.05
C SER A 296 6.29 16.29 12.34
N ASP A 297 6.31 16.12 11.01
CA ASP A 297 7.28 16.72 10.09
C ASP A 297 6.80 18.05 9.49
N ASN A 298 5.59 18.50 9.84
CA ASN A 298 4.92 19.73 9.41
C ASN A 298 4.59 19.78 7.92
N ILE A 299 4.47 18.63 7.25
CA ILE A 299 4.00 18.56 5.86
C ILE A 299 2.49 18.29 5.82
N PRO A 300 1.67 19.19 5.27
CA PRO A 300 0.24 18.96 5.14
C PRO A 300 -0.07 17.98 4.00
N PRO A 301 -1.26 17.35 4.00
CA PRO A 301 -1.69 16.54 2.86
C PRO A 301 -1.79 17.36 1.58
N HIS A 302 -1.55 16.70 0.44
CA HIS A 302 -1.69 17.33 -0.87
C HIS A 302 -3.12 17.78 -1.15
N THR A 303 -3.27 18.84 -1.95
CA THR A 303 -4.55 19.49 -2.25
C THR A 303 -5.08 19.22 -3.66
N ASP A 304 -4.34 18.45 -4.45
CA ASP A 304 -4.67 18.08 -5.84
C ASP A 304 -5.47 16.78 -5.96
N LEU A 305 -5.74 16.11 -4.83
CA LEU A 305 -6.59 14.92 -4.75
C LEU A 305 -8.03 15.20 -5.21
N LEU A 306 -8.67 14.18 -5.78
CA LEU A 306 -10.02 14.31 -6.32
C LEU A 306 -11.08 13.93 -5.28
N PRO A 307 -12.20 14.68 -5.16
CA PRO A 307 -13.29 14.32 -4.27
C PRO A 307 -14.13 13.15 -4.79
N GLU A 308 -13.97 12.82 -6.08
CA GLU A 308 -14.67 11.77 -6.78
C GLU A 308 -13.69 10.74 -7.34
N PHE A 309 -14.22 9.56 -7.67
CA PHE A 309 -13.44 8.48 -8.24
C PHE A 309 -12.61 8.96 -9.46
N PRO A 310 -11.30 8.65 -9.54
CA PRO A 310 -10.58 7.64 -8.74
C PRO A 310 -9.84 8.18 -7.51
N TYR A 311 -10.22 9.35 -7.00
CA TYR A 311 -9.74 9.98 -5.75
C TYR A 311 -8.28 10.48 -5.75
N LEU A 312 -7.40 9.80 -6.49
CA LEU A 312 -6.03 10.23 -6.73
C LEU A 312 -5.99 11.40 -7.72
N GLY A 313 -5.08 12.36 -7.50
CA GLY A 313 -4.96 13.59 -8.28
C GLY A 313 -4.42 13.40 -9.70
N HIS A 314 -4.59 14.42 -10.54
CA HIS A 314 -4.10 14.37 -11.93
C HIS A 314 -2.57 14.23 -11.97
N PRO A 315 -2.01 13.44 -12.91
CA PRO A 315 -0.56 13.32 -13.04
C PRO A 315 0.13 14.67 -13.22
N HIS A 316 1.24 14.88 -12.52
CA HIS A 316 2.13 16.00 -12.77
C HIS A 316 2.83 15.84 -14.12
N PRO A 317 3.18 16.95 -14.81
CA PRO A 317 3.98 16.90 -16.02
C PRO A 317 5.30 16.17 -15.77
N VAL A 318 5.60 15.19 -16.61
CA VAL A 318 6.89 14.50 -16.58
C VAL A 318 7.94 15.48 -17.13
N SER A 319 8.88 15.88 -16.28
CA SER A 319 10.01 16.71 -16.72
C SER A 319 11.01 15.82 -17.45
N ASN A 320 11.25 16.11 -18.74
CA ASN A 320 12.30 15.46 -19.54
C ASN A 320 13.70 15.86 -19.08
#